data_AF-A0A6F8U7R3-F1
#
_entry.id   AF-A0A6F8U7R3-F1
#
_cell.length_a   1.000
_cell.length_b   1.000
_cell.length_c   1.000
_cell.angle_alpha   90.00
_cell.angle_beta   90.00
_cell.angle_gamma   90.00
#
_symmetry.space_group_name_H-M   'P 1'
#
loop_
_entity.id
_entity.type
_entity.pdbx_description
1 polymer ?
#
loop_
_entity_poly.entity_id
_entity_poly.type
_entity_poly.pdbx_seq_one_letter_code
_entity_poly.pdbx_strand_id
1 'polypeptide(L)'
;MTLVQDAQRDGARLAKACQVMGINVRTYYRWVSEGEVTADRRPDADRPEPANKLSPEEREAVLALCNAPEYRSRPPAFIVADQADKGRYLASESTMYRVLHEYDQQHHRGRQQAPQRKRPPTTHQATAPNRLWCCDLAMVHLTAVYYILEMSIVTGQDQYCFCLLLLFLLLILLLLLVNAWVE
;
A
#
# COMPACT_ATOMS: atom_id res chain seq x y z
N MET A 1 -1.53 -8.08 41.37
CA MET A 1 -1.38 -9.35 40.62
C MET A 1 -1.47 -10.51 41.60
N THR A 2 -2.60 -10.65 42.28
CA THR A 2 -2.82 -11.66 43.34
C THR A 2 -3.68 -12.83 42.83
N LEU A 3 -4.43 -12.67 41.74
CA LEU A 3 -5.46 -13.62 41.28
C LEU A 3 -4.95 -15.04 40.95
N VAL A 4 -3.76 -15.18 40.35
CA VAL A 4 -3.19 -16.51 40.03
C VAL A 4 -2.70 -17.21 41.30
N GLN A 5 -2.09 -16.45 42.23
CA GLN A 5 -1.62 -16.95 43.52
C GLN A 5 -2.80 -17.28 44.45
N ASP A 6 -3.84 -16.46 44.44
CA ASP A 6 -5.09 -16.66 45.17
C ASP A 6 -5.80 -17.93 44.67
N ALA A 7 -5.96 -18.09 43.35
CA ALA A 7 -6.54 -19.31 42.78
C ALA A 7 -5.71 -20.57 43.11
N GLN A 8 -4.38 -20.46 43.16
CA GLN A 8 -3.52 -21.57 43.55
C GLN A 8 -3.66 -21.91 45.05
N ARG A 9 -3.80 -20.90 45.92
CA ARG A 9 -4.09 -21.08 47.35
C ARG A 9 -5.45 -21.75 47.57
N ASP A 10 -6.44 -21.44 46.73
CA ASP A 10 -7.77 -22.05 46.75
C ASP A 10 -7.80 -23.46 46.11
N GLY A 11 -6.63 -24.00 45.72
CA GLY A 11 -6.45 -25.38 45.26
C GLY A 11 -6.42 -25.56 43.74
N ALA A 12 -6.46 -24.49 42.95
CA ALA A 12 -6.37 -24.60 41.49
C ALA A 12 -4.95 -24.96 41.04
N ARG A 13 -4.84 -25.82 40.02
CA ARG A 13 -3.55 -26.08 39.36
C ARG A 13 -3.05 -24.81 38.69
N LEU A 14 -1.80 -24.42 38.94
CA LEU A 14 -1.17 -23.23 38.37
C LEU A 14 -1.34 -23.13 36.85
N ALA A 15 -1.18 -24.26 36.13
CA ALA A 15 -1.36 -24.30 34.69
C ALA A 15 -2.77 -23.89 34.23
N LYS A 16 -3.80 -24.25 34.99
CA LYS A 16 -5.20 -23.89 34.71
C LYS A 16 -5.49 -22.44 35.05
N ALA A 17 -4.96 -21.94 36.17
CA ALA A 17 -5.08 -20.53 36.53
C ALA A 17 -4.40 -19.61 35.50
N CYS A 18 -3.18 -19.94 35.07
CA CYS A 18 -2.47 -19.23 34.00
C CYS A 18 -3.21 -19.29 32.65
N GLN A 19 -3.82 -20.44 32.32
CA GLN A 19 -4.62 -20.59 31.10
C GLN A 19 -5.81 -19.63 31.05
N VAL A 20 -6.55 -19.47 32.16
CA VAL A 20 -7.69 -18.54 32.25
C VAL A 20 -7.23 -17.09 32.09
N MET A 21 -6.05 -16.76 32.62
CA MET A 21 -5.44 -15.43 32.48
C MET A 21 -4.79 -15.17 31.11
N GLY A 22 -4.81 -16.14 30.19
CA GLY A 22 -4.22 -16.00 28.85
C GLY A 22 -2.68 -15.95 28.85
N ILE A 23 -2.02 -16.37 29.93
CA ILE A 23 -0.56 -16.38 30.05
C ILE A 23 -0.01 -17.80 30.09
N ASN A 24 1.16 -18.01 29.48
CA ASN A 24 1.86 -19.29 29.58
C ASN A 24 2.52 -19.43 30.96
N VAL A 25 2.49 -20.63 31.54
CA VAL A 25 3.13 -20.96 32.83
C VAL A 25 4.61 -20.55 32.87
N ARG A 26 5.35 -20.69 31.77
CA ARG A 26 6.75 -20.25 31.67
C ARG A 26 6.90 -18.73 31.75
N THR A 27 5.92 -17.97 31.27
CA THR A 27 5.88 -16.50 31.42
C THR A 27 5.57 -16.12 32.86
N TYR A 28 4.66 -16.86 33.51
CA TYR A 28 4.38 -16.68 34.95
C TYR A 28 5.64 -16.90 35.80
N TYR A 29 6.36 -18.02 35.64
CA TYR A 29 7.62 -18.25 36.36
C TYR A 29 8.72 -17.23 36.03
N ARG A 30 8.73 -16.68 34.80
CA ARG A 30 9.69 -15.63 34.43
C ARG A 30 9.38 -14.30 35.09
N TRP A 31 8.11 -13.99 35.30
CA TRP A 31 7.67 -12.74 35.94
C TRP A 31 7.60 -12.86 37.46
N VAL A 32 7.42 -14.06 38.02
CA VAL A 32 7.39 -14.30 39.46
C VAL A 32 8.70 -14.96 39.88
N SER A 33 9.64 -14.16 40.39
CA SER A 33 10.92 -14.62 40.94
C SER A 33 10.93 -14.28 42.43
N GLU A 34 11.30 -15.24 43.28
CA GLU A 34 11.38 -15.08 44.74
C GLU A 34 10.10 -14.58 45.44
N GLY A 35 8.93 -14.81 44.84
CA GLY A 35 7.63 -14.42 45.41
C GLY A 35 7.20 -13.00 45.06
N GLU A 36 8.06 -12.22 44.41
CA GLU A 36 7.75 -10.89 43.91
C GLU A 36 7.49 -10.91 42.40
N VAL A 37 6.55 -10.08 41.95
CA VAL A 37 6.27 -9.88 40.53
C VAL A 37 7.32 -8.93 39.98
N THR A 38 8.33 -9.49 39.32
CA THR A 38 9.26 -8.73 38.48
C THR A 38 8.50 -8.19 37.27
N ALA A 39 8.59 -6.87 37.05
CA ALA A 39 8.00 -6.22 35.88
C ALA A 39 8.54 -6.83 34.56
N ASP A 40 7.73 -6.75 33.49
CA ASP A 40 8.19 -7.18 32.17
C ASP A 40 9.38 -6.32 31.75
N ARG A 41 10.55 -6.95 31.56
CA ARG A 41 11.80 -6.28 31.16
C ARG A 41 11.92 -6.08 29.65
N ARG A 42 10.94 -6.50 28.84
CA ARG A 42 10.94 -6.26 27.38
C ARG A 42 10.97 -4.78 26.97
N PRO A 43 10.30 -3.84 27.70
CA PRO A 43 10.44 -2.41 27.49
C PRO A 43 11.84 -1.92 27.85
N ASP A 44 12.41 -2.44 28.94
CA ASP A 44 13.73 -2.05 29.47
C ASP A 44 14.90 -2.84 28.86
N ALA A 45 14.63 -3.67 27.86
CA ALA A 45 15.64 -4.49 27.22
C ALA A 45 16.58 -3.56 26.44
N ASP A 46 17.88 -3.65 26.74
CA ASP A 46 18.90 -2.91 26.01
C ASP A 46 18.92 -3.39 24.56
N ARG A 47 18.61 -2.49 23.64
CA ARG A 47 18.59 -2.72 22.19
C ARG A 47 19.70 -1.87 21.60
N PRO A 48 20.91 -2.43 21.45
CA PRO A 48 22.02 -1.68 20.89
C PRO A 48 21.67 -1.23 19.47
N GLU A 49 22.23 -0.10 19.06
CA GLU A 49 22.01 0.40 17.72
C GLU A 49 22.51 -0.62 16.69
N PRO A 50 21.73 -0.90 15.63
CA PRO A 50 22.13 -1.89 14.64
C PRO A 50 23.37 -1.41 13.90
N ALA A 51 24.32 -2.31 13.65
CA ALA A 51 25.58 -2.01 12.96
C ALA A 51 25.40 -1.40 11.56
N ASN A 52 24.25 -1.65 10.92
CA ASN A 52 23.91 -1.15 9.59
C ASN A 52 23.21 0.22 9.63
N LYS A 53 23.16 0.88 10.79
CA LYS A 53 22.55 2.21 10.90
C LYS A 53 23.48 3.22 10.23
N LEU A 54 22.93 3.96 9.27
CA LEU A 54 23.67 5.04 8.61
C LEU A 54 24.12 6.07 9.66
N SER A 55 25.37 6.50 9.54
CA SER A 55 25.91 7.60 10.34
C SER A 55 25.18 8.91 9.99
N PRO A 56 25.21 9.93 10.87
CA PRO A 56 24.66 11.23 10.57
C PRO A 56 25.22 11.84 9.27
N GLU A 57 26.51 11.63 9.02
CA GLU A 57 27.23 12.12 7.83
C GLU A 57 26.73 11.43 6.55
N GLU A 58 26.54 10.12 6.59
CA GLU A 58 25.99 9.35 5.46
C GLU A 58 24.55 9.78 5.12
N ARG A 59 23.75 10.09 6.15
CA ARG A 59 22.38 10.60 5.95
C ARG A 59 22.37 11.96 5.28
N GLU A 60 23.27 12.85 5.69
CA GLU A 60 23.42 14.15 5.06
C GLU A 60 23.89 14.03 3.61
N ALA A 61 24.80 13.09 3.32
CA ALA A 61 25.21 12.79 1.95
C ALA A 61 24.04 12.29 1.08
N VAL A 62 23.17 11.42 1.62
CA VAL A 62 21.94 10.97 0.93
C VAL A 62 21.01 12.15 0.66
N LEU A 63 20.79 13.04 1.63
CA LEU A 63 19.93 14.22 1.46
C LEU A 63 20.49 15.20 0.44
N ALA A 64 21.79 15.46 0.48
CA ALA A 64 22.46 16.33 -0.47
C ALA A 64 22.32 15.77 -1.89
N LEU A 65 22.49 14.47 -2.07
CA LEU A 65 22.30 13.81 -3.35
C LEU A 65 20.84 13.93 -3.83
N CYS A 66 19.86 13.62 -2.97
CA CYS A 66 18.45 13.71 -3.34
C CYS A 66 18.00 15.14 -3.70
N ASN A 67 18.58 16.15 -3.05
CA ASN A 67 18.27 17.56 -3.29
C ASN A 67 19.11 18.22 -4.40
N ALA A 68 20.11 17.52 -4.94
CA ALA A 68 20.90 18.02 -6.05
C ALA A 68 20.02 18.31 -7.28
N PRO A 69 20.34 19.33 -8.09
CA PRO A 69 19.51 19.76 -9.21
C PRO A 69 19.21 18.66 -10.24
N GLU A 70 20.13 17.69 -10.39
CA GLU A 70 19.97 16.54 -11.28
C GLU A 70 18.91 15.54 -10.79
N TYR A 71 18.77 15.38 -9.47
CA TYR A 71 17.96 14.32 -8.85
C TYR A 71 16.72 14.83 -8.12
N ARG A 72 16.61 16.13 -7.85
CA ARG A 72 15.50 16.74 -7.08
C ARG A 72 14.09 16.37 -7.57
N SER A 73 13.95 16.11 -8.87
CA SER A 73 12.67 15.75 -9.51
C SER A 73 12.56 14.26 -9.85
N ARG A 74 13.56 13.45 -9.48
CA ARG A 74 13.63 12.02 -9.79
C ARG A 74 13.23 11.16 -8.57
N PRO A 75 12.66 9.97 -8.77
CA PRO A 75 12.36 9.06 -7.69
C PRO A 75 13.64 8.41 -7.14
N PRO A 76 13.71 8.07 -5.84
CA PRO A 76 14.82 7.35 -5.24
C PRO A 76 15.24 6.08 -5.99
N ALA A 77 14.28 5.32 -6.55
CA ALA A 77 14.56 4.15 -7.40
C ALA A 77 15.51 4.47 -8.56
N PHE A 78 15.27 5.60 -9.23
CA PHE A 78 16.13 6.06 -10.32
C PHE A 78 17.51 6.48 -9.79
N ILE A 79 17.56 7.20 -8.67
CA ILE A 79 18.80 7.72 -8.09
C ILE A 79 19.74 6.56 -7.72
N VAL A 80 19.20 5.51 -7.10
CA VAL A 80 19.97 4.32 -6.74
C VAL A 80 20.58 3.65 -7.97
N ALA A 81 19.79 3.48 -9.05
CA ALA A 81 20.27 2.88 -10.29
C ALA A 81 21.39 3.72 -10.93
N ASP A 82 21.16 5.03 -11.09
CA ASP A 82 22.14 5.95 -11.69
C ASP A 82 23.45 6.05 -10.87
N GLN A 83 23.37 6.00 -9.53
CA GLN A 83 24.57 5.96 -8.70
C GLN A 83 25.31 4.62 -8.81
N ALA A 84 24.57 3.50 -8.89
CA ALA A 84 25.17 2.19 -9.10
C ALA A 84 25.90 2.10 -10.44
N ASP A 85 25.34 2.69 -11.50
CA ASP A 85 26.00 2.81 -12.81
C ASP A 85 27.30 3.62 -12.73
N LYS A 86 27.37 4.59 -11.81
CA LYS A 86 28.58 5.39 -11.50
C LYS A 86 29.53 4.69 -10.51
N GLY A 87 29.24 3.46 -10.10
CA GLY A 87 30.03 2.69 -9.14
C GLY A 87 29.96 3.20 -7.70
N ARG A 88 28.94 4.00 -7.35
CA ARG A 88 28.75 4.55 -6.01
C ARG A 88 27.49 3.98 -5.36
N TYR A 89 27.62 3.53 -4.11
CA TYR A 89 26.48 3.06 -3.32
C TYR A 89 26.41 3.84 -2.01
N LEU A 90 25.36 4.64 -1.84
CA LEU A 90 25.11 5.37 -0.59
C LEU A 90 24.13 4.62 0.31
N ALA A 91 22.99 4.19 -0.23
CA ALA A 91 21.92 3.57 0.53
C ALA A 91 20.96 2.80 -0.40
N SER A 92 20.18 1.88 0.18
CA SER A 92 19.06 1.24 -0.51
C SER A 92 17.92 2.24 -0.78
N GLU A 93 17.08 1.92 -1.76
CA GLU A 93 15.88 2.72 -2.08
C GLU A 93 15.00 2.95 -0.84
N SER A 94 14.72 1.89 -0.08
CA SER A 94 13.93 1.95 1.15
C SER A 94 14.55 2.86 2.22
N THR A 95 15.89 2.90 2.29
CA THR A 95 16.61 3.76 3.23
C THR A 95 16.54 5.22 2.78
N MET A 96 16.66 5.50 1.49
CA MET A 96 16.47 6.86 0.97
C MET A 96 15.07 7.40 1.27
N TYR A 97 14.02 6.60 1.06
CA TYR A 97 12.66 7.02 1.44
C TYR A 97 12.51 7.27 2.94
N ARG A 98 13.08 6.41 3.80
CA ARG A 98 13.06 6.63 5.25
C ARG A 98 13.74 7.94 5.64
N VAL A 99 14.91 8.23 5.06
CA VAL A 99 15.63 9.49 5.31
C VAL A 99 14.80 10.68 4.82
N LEU A 100 14.25 10.64 3.60
CA LEU A 100 13.40 11.71 3.09
C LEU A 100 12.13 11.93 3.93
N HIS A 101 11.54 10.86 4.46
CA HIS A 101 10.38 10.93 5.34
C HIS A 101 10.72 11.62 6.67
N GLU A 102 11.85 11.31 7.28
CA GLU A 102 12.28 11.94 8.54
C GLU A 102 12.53 13.45 8.41
N TYR A 103 12.96 13.89 7.22
CA TYR A 103 13.19 15.31 6.92
C TYR A 103 11.95 15.99 6.31
N ASP A 104 10.80 15.32 6.33
CA ASP A 104 9.53 15.80 5.76
C ASP A 104 9.65 16.24 4.29
N GLN A 105 10.41 15.50 3.47
CA GLN A 105 10.61 15.76 2.04
C GLN A 105 9.84 14.79 1.13
N GLN A 106 9.10 13.85 1.72
CA GLN A 106 8.27 12.87 1.02
C GLN A 106 6.83 13.38 0.87
N HIS A 107 6.65 14.41 0.04
CA HIS A 107 5.32 14.92 -0.29
C HIS A 107 4.81 14.39 -1.61
N HIS A 108 3.49 14.43 -1.80
CA HIS A 108 2.85 14.14 -3.07
C HIS A 108 3.41 15.07 -4.16
N ARG A 109 4.20 14.51 -5.09
CA ARG A 109 4.75 15.25 -6.23
C ARG A 109 3.76 15.20 -7.38
N GLY A 110 3.07 16.31 -7.63
CA GLY A 110 2.19 16.44 -8.79
C GLY A 110 1.17 17.56 -8.63
N ARG A 111 0.56 17.94 -9.75
CA ARG A 111 -0.59 18.88 -9.76
C ARG A 111 -1.92 18.19 -9.41
N GLN A 112 -1.90 16.87 -9.20
CA GLN A 112 -3.11 16.17 -8.80
C GLN A 112 -3.53 16.65 -7.42
N GLN A 113 -4.81 16.99 -7.31
CA GLN A 113 -5.40 17.35 -6.03
C GLN A 113 -5.43 16.13 -5.13
N ALA A 114 -5.28 16.36 -3.82
CA ALA A 114 -5.46 15.30 -2.84
C ALA A 114 -6.83 14.62 -3.04
N PRO A 115 -6.92 13.28 -2.91
CA PRO A 115 -8.18 12.57 -3.02
C PRO A 115 -9.22 13.19 -2.08
N GLN A 116 -10.28 13.76 -2.65
CA GLN A 116 -11.37 14.30 -1.86
C GLN A 116 -12.34 13.18 -1.51
N ARG A 117 -12.76 13.12 -0.25
CA ARG A 117 -13.79 12.18 0.19
C ARG A 117 -15.11 12.53 -0.49
N LYS A 118 -15.43 11.83 -1.58
CA LYS A 118 -16.72 11.95 -2.26
C LYS A 118 -17.81 11.35 -1.37
N ARG A 119 -19.01 11.93 -1.44
CA ARG A 119 -20.19 11.34 -0.80
C ARG A 119 -20.37 9.92 -1.34
N PRO A 120 -20.72 8.94 -0.49
CA PRO A 120 -21.03 7.61 -0.99
C PRO A 120 -22.15 7.71 -2.04
N PRO A 121 -22.05 6.97 -3.16
CA PRO A 121 -23.05 7.02 -4.21
C PRO A 121 -24.42 6.72 -3.60
N THR A 122 -25.35 7.65 -3.76
CA THR A 122 -26.65 7.62 -3.08
C THR A 122 -27.68 6.76 -3.81
N THR A 123 -27.44 6.46 -5.09
CA THR A 123 -28.55 6.17 -5.99
C THR A 123 -28.73 4.68 -6.32
N HIS A 124 -27.66 3.90 -6.48
CA HIS A 124 -27.78 2.54 -7.02
C HIS A 124 -26.81 1.56 -6.37
N GLN A 125 -27.37 0.47 -5.83
CA GLN A 125 -26.65 -0.71 -5.35
C GLN A 125 -27.09 -1.91 -6.21
N ALA A 126 -26.14 -2.61 -6.82
CA ALA A 126 -26.42 -3.86 -7.52
C ALA A 126 -26.53 -4.99 -6.49
N THR A 127 -27.72 -5.59 -6.36
CA THR A 127 -27.99 -6.71 -5.44
C THR A 127 -27.71 -8.08 -6.05
N ALA A 128 -27.48 -8.15 -7.37
CA ALA A 128 -27.12 -9.35 -8.11
C ALA A 128 -26.32 -8.98 -9.38
N PRO A 129 -25.58 -9.92 -9.99
CA PRO A 129 -24.95 -9.72 -11.30
C PRO A 129 -25.96 -9.25 -12.36
N ASN A 130 -25.49 -8.50 -13.35
CA ASN A 130 -26.30 -8.01 -14.48
C ASN A 130 -27.49 -7.09 -14.12
N ARG A 131 -27.44 -6.43 -12.95
CA ARG A 131 -28.45 -5.45 -12.51
C ARG A 131 -28.09 -4.00 -12.80
N LEU A 132 -26.81 -3.71 -13.02
CA LEU A 132 -26.30 -2.39 -13.32
C LEU A 132 -25.23 -2.50 -14.41
N TRP A 133 -25.33 -1.65 -15.42
CA TRP A 133 -24.31 -1.49 -16.45
C TRP A 133 -23.74 -0.08 -16.35
N CYS A 134 -22.43 0.02 -16.14
CA CYS A 134 -21.70 1.28 -16.24
C CYS A 134 -20.76 1.20 -17.44
N CYS A 135 -20.70 2.28 -18.22
CA CYS A 135 -19.78 2.42 -19.34
C CYS A 135 -18.92 3.65 -19.05
N ASP A 136 -17.59 3.49 -19.08
CA ASP A 136 -16.67 4.61 -19.03
C ASP A 136 -16.02 4.80 -20.41
N LEU A 137 -15.81 6.05 -20.80
CA LEU A 137 -15.16 6.45 -22.05
C LEU A 137 -13.78 7.01 -21.73
N ALA A 138 -12.73 6.35 -22.21
CA ALA A 138 -11.36 6.84 -22.09
C ALA A 138 -10.86 7.43 -23.43
N MET A 139 -10.31 8.64 -23.38
CA MET A 139 -9.64 9.25 -24.53
C MET A 139 -8.17 8.85 -24.56
N VAL A 140 -7.75 8.16 -25.61
CA VAL A 140 -6.35 7.79 -25.86
C VAL A 140 -5.83 8.62 -27.03
N HIS A 141 -4.74 9.35 -26.83
CA HIS A 141 -4.09 10.12 -27.88
C HIS A 141 -2.94 9.31 -28.48
N LEU A 142 -3.12 8.83 -29.72
CA LEU A 142 -2.06 8.26 -30.54
C LEU A 142 -1.69 9.25 -31.65
N THR A 143 -0.43 9.25 -32.06
CA THR A 143 0.19 10.21 -33.02
C THR A 143 -0.42 10.20 -34.42
N ALA A 144 -1.34 9.28 -34.71
CA ALA A 144 -2.23 9.31 -35.86
C ALA A 144 -3.66 9.02 -35.36
N VAL A 145 -4.60 9.87 -35.74
CA VAL A 145 -5.99 9.88 -35.26
C VAL A 145 -6.68 8.55 -35.57
N TYR A 146 -6.76 7.67 -34.59
CA TYR A 146 -7.67 6.52 -34.58
C TYR A 146 -8.40 6.47 -33.24
N TYR A 147 -9.72 6.53 -33.30
CA TYR A 147 -10.61 6.48 -32.14
C TYR A 147 -10.86 5.02 -31.77
N ILE A 148 -10.18 4.52 -30.74
CA ILE A 148 -10.48 3.19 -30.18
C ILE A 148 -11.46 3.39 -29.02
N LEU A 149 -12.72 3.02 -29.24
CA LEU A 149 -13.74 2.90 -28.20
C LEU A 149 -13.56 1.55 -27.52
N GLU A 150 -12.84 1.50 -26.40
CA GLU A 150 -12.86 0.31 -25.55
C GLU A 150 -14.07 0.36 -24.61
N MET A 151 -15.05 -0.51 -24.86
CA MET A 151 -16.18 -0.75 -23.97
C MET A 151 -15.79 -1.85 -22.96
N SER A 152 -15.29 -1.46 -21.79
CA SER A 152 -15.04 -2.41 -20.69
C SER A 152 -16.31 -2.56 -19.85
N ILE A 153 -17.09 -3.60 -20.08
CA ILE A 153 -18.20 -3.95 -19.19
C ILE A 153 -17.62 -4.79 -18.04
N VAL A 154 -17.53 -4.21 -16.84
CA VAL A 154 -17.16 -4.97 -15.64
C VAL A 154 -18.39 -5.76 -15.19
N THR A 155 -18.60 -6.94 -15.79
CA THR A 155 -19.54 -7.92 -15.23
C THR A 155 -18.83 -8.66 -14.10
N GLY A 156 -19.39 -8.57 -12.89
CA GLY A 156 -19.09 -9.53 -11.84
C GLY A 156 -19.56 -10.91 -12.28
N GLN A 157 -18.62 -11.67 -12.85
CA GLN A 157 -18.70 -13.04 -13.36
C GLN A 157 -19.59 -13.31 -14.60
N ASP A 158 -18.88 -13.81 -15.61
CA ASP A 158 -19.27 -14.75 -16.67
C ASP A 158 -20.29 -14.36 -17.76
N GLN A 159 -19.67 -14.13 -18.93
CA GLN A 159 -20.01 -14.58 -20.29
C GLN A 159 -21.19 -13.97 -21.06
N TYR A 160 -20.92 -13.75 -22.36
CA TYR A 160 -21.76 -13.31 -23.48
C TYR A 160 -21.90 -11.80 -23.74
N CYS A 161 -20.78 -11.17 -24.12
CA CYS A 161 -20.74 -9.81 -24.71
C CYS A 161 -20.36 -9.85 -26.20
N PHE A 162 -21.03 -10.68 -27.01
CA PHE A 162 -20.73 -10.79 -28.46
C PHE A 162 -21.80 -10.18 -29.37
N CYS A 163 -23.04 -9.97 -28.88
CA CYS A 163 -24.16 -9.56 -29.73
C CYS A 163 -24.26 -8.04 -29.95
N LEU A 164 -23.90 -7.21 -28.96
CA LEU A 164 -23.93 -5.75 -29.12
C LEU A 164 -22.77 -5.20 -29.94
N LEU A 165 -21.60 -5.85 -29.92
CA LEU A 165 -20.43 -5.47 -30.72
C LEU A 165 -20.73 -5.55 -32.23
N LEU A 166 -21.54 -6.53 -32.65
CA LEU A 166 -21.88 -6.73 -34.06
C LEU A 166 -22.89 -5.68 -34.56
N LEU A 167 -23.86 -5.29 -33.73
CA LEU A 167 -24.77 -4.18 -34.02
C LEU A 167 -24.06 -2.83 -34.01
N PHE A 168 -23.09 -2.63 -33.11
CA PHE A 168 -22.31 -1.39 -33.04
C PHE A 168 -21.31 -1.26 -34.20
N LEU A 169 -20.65 -2.36 -34.59
CA LEU A 169 -19.83 -2.40 -35.81
C LEU A 169 -20.67 -2.20 -37.07
N LEU A 170 -21.89 -2.78 -37.15
CA LEU A 170 -22.82 -2.50 -38.24
C LEU A 170 -23.22 -1.02 -38.28
N LEU A 171 -23.46 -0.38 -37.14
CA LEU A 171 -23.80 1.05 -37.07
C LEU A 171 -22.61 1.93 -37.50
N ILE A 172 -21.39 1.58 -37.08
CA ILE A 172 -20.16 2.28 -37.49
C ILE A 172 -19.92 2.08 -39.00
N LEU A 173 -20.08 0.86 -39.52
CA LEU A 173 -19.94 0.58 -40.95
C LEU A 173 -20.99 1.34 -41.77
N LEU A 174 -22.22 1.45 -41.25
CA LEU A 174 -23.31 2.20 -41.90
C LEU A 174 -23.07 3.71 -41.84
N LEU A 175 -22.52 4.24 -40.74
CA LEU A 175 -22.10 5.64 -40.63
C LEU A 175 -20.89 5.96 -41.53
N LEU A 176 -19.94 5.03 -41.68
CA LEU A 176 -18.81 5.19 -42.60
C LEU A 176 -19.27 5.13 -44.06
N LEU A 177 -20.19 4.23 -44.39
CA LEU A 177 -20.80 4.14 -45.72
C LEU A 177 -21.64 5.38 -46.06
N VAL A 178 -22.40 5.92 -45.10
CA VAL A 178 -23.18 7.15 -45.30
C VAL A 178 -22.26 8.36 -45.51
N ASN A 179 -21.17 8.49 -44.75
CA ASN A 179 -20.22 9.58 -44.94
C ASN A 179 -19.41 9.45 -46.24
N ALA A 180 -19.12 8.23 -46.70
CA ALA A 180 -18.45 7.99 -47.98
C ALA A 180 -19.35 8.21 -49.21
N TRP A 181 -20.67 8.38 -49.03
CA TRP A 181 -21.64 8.61 -50.11
C TRP A 181 -22.07 10.10 -50.23
N VAL A 182 -21.59 10.96 -49.34
CA VAL A 182 -21.91 12.40 -49.29
C VAL A 182 -20.76 13.26 -49.89
N GLU A 183 -19.69 12.63 -50.41
CA GLU A 183 -18.69 13.25 -51.29
C GLU A 183 -18.89 12.78 -52.74
#